data_AF-A0AB39UUU4-F1
#
_entry.id   AF-A0AB39UUU4-F1
#
_cell.length_a   1.000
_cell.length_b   1.000
_cell.length_c   1.000
_cell.angle_alpha   90.00
_cell.angle_beta   90.00
_cell.angle_gamma   90.00
#
_symmetry.space_group_name_H-M   'P 1'
#
loop_
_entity.id
_entity.type
_entity.pdbx_description
1 polymer ?
#
loop_
_entity_poly.entity_id
_entity_poly.type
_entity_poly.pdbx_seq_one_letter_code
_entity_poly.pdbx_strand_id
1 'polypeptide(L)'
;MSKAISLRPYEFLIQKIRNIFEVEELTDPNDDVSFRYLLSKSKKQWVLELSMLGRYATILRIPEVGPIRVVSKDTSVQEEKDILSLLMENQFKVLEQQDLEQPFSLRLSNTEPEKVCVYQALFSDTDVLPWKA
;
A
#
# COMPACT_ATOMS: atom_id res chain seq x y z
N MET A 1 -3.45 -6.36 -20.77
CA MET A 1 -4.12 -6.48 -19.46
C MET A 1 -3.51 -7.64 -18.72
N SER A 2 -2.84 -7.40 -17.60
CA SER A 2 -2.22 -8.48 -16.83
C SER A 2 -3.29 -9.40 -16.23
N LYS A 3 -2.98 -10.69 -16.16
CA LYS A 3 -3.90 -11.77 -15.77
C LYS A 3 -4.32 -11.70 -14.30
N ALA A 4 -3.61 -10.91 -13.48
CA ALA A 4 -3.86 -10.74 -12.05
C ALA A 4 -4.99 -9.74 -11.77
N ILE A 5 -5.09 -8.66 -12.55
CA ILE A 5 -6.11 -7.62 -12.37
C ILE A 5 -7.52 -8.17 -12.63
N SER A 6 -7.67 -9.10 -13.58
CA SER A 6 -8.97 -9.71 -13.88
C SER A 6 -9.46 -10.68 -12.80
N LEU A 7 -8.57 -11.17 -11.91
CA LEU A 7 -8.93 -12.11 -10.86
C LEU A 7 -9.45 -11.44 -9.59
N ARG A 8 -9.26 -10.11 -9.44
CA ARG A 8 -9.66 -9.32 -8.26
C ARG A 8 -9.46 -10.07 -6.94
N PRO A 9 -8.23 -10.51 -6.64
CA PRO A 9 -7.96 -11.43 -5.52
C PRO A 9 -8.35 -10.88 -4.15
N TYR A 10 -8.49 -9.56 -4.04
CA TYR A 10 -8.78 -8.85 -2.79
C TYR A 10 -10.20 -8.26 -2.74
N GLU A 11 -11.08 -8.55 -3.69
CA GLU A 11 -12.44 -7.97 -3.76
C GLU A 11 -13.20 -8.13 -2.44
N PHE A 12 -13.13 -9.30 -1.80
CA PHE A 12 -13.80 -9.53 -0.52
C PHE A 12 -13.32 -8.58 0.60
N LEU A 13 -12.01 -8.35 0.68
CA LEU A 13 -11.44 -7.39 1.63
C LEU A 13 -11.88 -5.96 1.28
N ILE A 14 -11.82 -5.58 0.00
CA ILE A 14 -12.19 -4.24 -0.45
C ILE A 14 -13.68 -3.96 -0.19
N GLN A 15 -14.56 -4.94 -0.36
CA GLN A 15 -15.98 -4.80 0.00
C GLN A 15 -16.18 -4.54 1.49
N LYS A 16 -15.40 -5.18 2.37
CA LYS A 16 -15.43 -4.86 3.81
C LYS A 16 -14.97 -3.43 4.09
N ILE A 17 -13.90 -2.99 3.43
CA ILE A 17 -13.37 -1.63 3.57
C ILE A 17 -14.39 -0.60 3.07
N ARG A 18 -15.10 -0.88 1.97
CA ARG A 18 -16.17 -0.01 1.42
C ARG A 18 -17.34 0.23 2.37
N ASN A 19 -17.56 -0.66 3.33
CA ASN A 19 -18.58 -0.43 4.36
C ASN A 19 -18.17 0.65 5.38
N ILE A 20 -16.89 1.02 5.42
CA ILE A 20 -16.32 1.94 6.41
C ILE A 20 -15.77 3.21 5.75
N PHE A 21 -15.28 3.10 4.50
CA PHE A 21 -14.62 4.15 3.74
C PHE A 21 -15.24 4.30 2.34
N GLU A 22 -15.14 5.50 1.79
CA GLU A 22 -15.22 5.67 0.33
C GLU A 22 -13.94 5.11 -0.29
N VAL A 23 -14.06 4.28 -1.33
CA VAL A 23 -12.93 3.59 -1.96
C VAL A 23 -12.90 3.87 -3.45
N GLU A 24 -11.80 4.46 -3.90
CA GLU A 24 -11.46 4.62 -5.32
C GLU A 24 -10.26 3.73 -5.65
N GLU A 25 -10.30 3.05 -6.80
CA GLU A 25 -9.19 2.22 -7.27
C GLU A 25 -8.24 3.06 -8.13
N LEU A 26 -6.96 3.09 -7.74
CA LEU A 26 -5.89 3.83 -8.41
C LEU A 26 -4.87 2.89 -9.09
N THR A 27 -5.15 1.59 -9.15
CA THR A 27 -4.26 0.59 -9.75
C THR A 27 -3.94 0.98 -11.20
N ASP A 28 -2.67 1.28 -11.49
CA ASP A 28 -2.21 1.48 -12.86
C ASP A 28 -1.99 0.11 -13.52
N PRO A 29 -2.71 -0.24 -14.60
CA PRO A 29 -2.53 -1.51 -15.29
C PRO A 29 -1.13 -1.73 -15.91
N ASN A 30 -0.29 -0.70 -15.92
CA ASN A 30 1.09 -0.76 -16.39
C ASN A 30 2.10 -0.95 -15.24
N ASP A 31 1.70 -0.70 -13.98
CA ASP A 31 2.53 -0.86 -12.78
C ASP A 31 2.08 -2.14 -12.03
N ASP A 32 2.66 -3.27 -12.45
CA ASP A 32 2.12 -4.63 -12.27
C ASP A 32 2.44 -5.29 -10.89
N VAL A 33 2.91 -4.54 -9.88
CA VAL A 33 3.39 -5.12 -8.61
C VAL A 33 2.43 -4.99 -7.44
N SER A 34 1.46 -4.07 -7.48
CA SER A 34 0.46 -3.90 -6.41
C SER A 34 -0.89 -3.37 -6.88
N PHE A 35 -1.93 -3.65 -6.07
CA PHE A 35 -3.22 -2.98 -6.17
C PHE A 35 -3.23 -1.76 -5.27
N ARG A 36 -3.70 -0.61 -5.78
CA ARG A 36 -3.69 0.66 -5.06
C ARG A 36 -5.10 1.20 -4.92
N TYR A 37 -5.47 1.57 -3.70
CA TYR A 37 -6.80 2.08 -3.39
C TYR A 37 -6.70 3.37 -2.59
N LEU A 38 -7.38 4.42 -3.03
CA LEU A 38 -7.60 5.62 -2.24
C LEU A 38 -8.81 5.42 -1.33
N LEU A 39 -8.58 5.54 -0.03
CA LEU A 39 -9.59 5.46 1.01
C LEU A 39 -9.87 6.86 1.54
N SER A 40 -11.14 7.26 1.59
CA SER A 40 -11.55 8.57 2.11
C SER A 40 -12.61 8.43 3.20
N LYS A 41 -12.47 9.20 4.29
CA LYS A 41 -13.47 9.30 5.36
C LYS A 41 -13.33 10.61 6.11
N SER A 42 -14.42 11.37 6.27
CA SER A 42 -14.44 12.60 7.08
C SER A 42 -13.32 13.60 6.73
N LYS A 43 -13.07 13.82 5.42
CA LYS A 43 -11.99 14.66 4.85
C LYS A 43 -10.56 14.16 5.08
N LYS A 44 -10.37 12.98 5.68
CA LYS A 44 -9.07 12.31 5.77
C LYS A 44 -8.93 11.33 4.62
N GLN A 45 -7.70 11.13 4.15
CA GLN A 45 -7.38 10.25 3.04
C GLN A 45 -6.21 9.34 3.36
N TRP A 46 -6.26 8.12 2.81
CA TRP A 46 -5.21 7.14 2.88
C TRP A 46 -5.07 6.42 1.54
N VAL A 47 -3.86 5.98 1.22
CA VAL A 47 -3.64 5.00 0.15
C VAL A 47 -3.37 3.66 0.80
N LEU A 48 -4.14 2.66 0.40
CA LEU A 48 -3.90 1.25 0.72
C LEU A 48 -3.24 0.59 -0.48
N GLU A 49 -2.08 -0.01 -0.26
CA GLU A 49 -1.36 -0.77 -1.28
C GLU A 49 -1.29 -2.24 -0.87
N LEU A 50 -1.73 -3.13 -1.77
CA LEU A 50 -1.76 -4.58 -1.56
C LEU A 50 -0.84 -5.24 -2.60
N SER A 51 0.18 -5.95 -2.15
CA SER A 51 1.14 -6.57 -3.06
C SER A 51 0.48 -7.68 -3.90
N MET A 52 0.90 -7.82 -5.15
CA MET A 52 0.51 -8.96 -6.00
C MET A 52 1.39 -10.21 -5.75
N LEU A 53 2.52 -10.06 -5.04
CA LEU A 53 3.50 -11.13 -4.81
C LEU A 53 3.30 -11.90 -3.49
N GLY A 54 2.33 -11.48 -2.67
CA GLY A 54 1.99 -12.12 -1.41
C GLY A 54 1.04 -11.27 -0.57
N ARG A 55 0.66 -11.76 0.62
CA ARG A 55 -0.20 -11.01 1.56
C ARG A 55 0.59 -9.95 2.33
N TYR A 56 1.16 -9.00 1.60
CA TYR A 56 1.81 -7.81 2.15
C TYR A 56 0.96 -6.59 1.84
N ALA A 57 0.86 -5.70 2.82
CA ALA A 57 0.14 -4.45 2.68
C ALA A 57 0.92 -3.29 3.31
N THR A 58 0.72 -2.09 2.78
CA THR A 58 1.11 -0.84 3.45
C THR A 58 -0.04 0.15 3.38
N ILE A 59 -0.10 1.06 4.35
CA ILE A 59 -1.07 2.14 4.40
C ILE A 59 -0.31 3.45 4.47
N LEU A 60 -0.62 4.36 3.57
CA LEU A 60 -0.03 5.70 3.51
C LEU A 60 -1.09 6.73 3.87
N ARG A 61 -0.89 7.49 4.94
CA ARG A 61 -1.75 8.63 5.28
C ARG A 61 -1.39 9.82 4.39
N ILE A 62 -2.40 10.39 3.73
CA ILE A 62 -2.28 11.65 3.01
C ILE A 62 -2.78 12.76 3.95
N PRO A 63 -1.89 13.60 4.50
CA PRO A 63 -2.33 14.73 5.32
C PRO A 63 -2.90 15.86 4.45
N GLU A 64 -3.72 16.73 5.03
CA GLU A 64 -4.18 17.96 4.37
C GLU A 64 -3.00 18.92 4.09
N VAL A 65 -2.01 18.94 4.99
CA VAL A 65 -0.77 19.72 4.85
C VAL A 65 0.41 18.87 5.31
N GLY A 66 1.47 18.82 4.50
CA GLY A 66 2.73 18.15 4.81
C GLY A 66 2.95 16.85 4.03
N PRO A 67 4.02 16.09 4.36
CA PRO A 67 4.40 14.91 3.61
C PRO A 67 3.51 13.70 3.93
N ILE A 68 3.37 12.80 2.96
CA ILE A 68 2.76 11.48 3.15
C ILE A 68 3.48 10.74 4.27
N ARG A 69 2.74 9.97 5.07
CA ARG A 69 3.30 9.17 6.17
C ARG A 69 2.88 7.72 6.06
N VAL A 70 3.81 6.80 6.28
CA VAL A 70 3.45 5.39 6.48
C VAL A 70 2.75 5.25 7.82
N VAL A 71 1.61 4.59 7.83
CA VAL A 71 0.85 4.31 9.05
C VAL A 71 1.58 3.24 9.86
N SER A 72 1.80 3.52 11.14
CA SER A 72 2.38 2.59 12.11
C SER A 72 1.29 1.75 12.77
N LYS A 73 1.63 0.53 13.19
CA LYS A 73 0.71 -0.41 13.88
C LYS A 73 0.26 0.11 15.24
N ASP A 74 1.05 0.99 15.86
CA ASP A 74 0.75 1.63 17.14
C ASP A 74 -0.08 2.92 16.99
N THR A 75 -0.60 3.21 15.79
CA THR A 75 -1.40 4.41 15.54
C THR A 75 -2.55 4.58 16.53
N SER A 76 -2.77 5.82 16.95
CA SER A 76 -3.91 6.21 17.80
C SER A 76 -5.17 6.56 16.99
N VAL A 77 -5.06 6.67 15.66
CA VAL A 77 -6.16 7.07 14.78
C VAL A 77 -7.10 5.90 14.54
N GLN A 78 -8.39 6.08 14.88
CA GLN A 78 -9.38 5.00 14.84
C GLN A 78 -9.56 4.43 13.42
N GLU A 79 -9.62 5.28 12.40
CA GLU A 79 -9.78 4.83 11.02
C GLU A 79 -8.64 3.91 10.57
N GLU A 80 -7.42 4.20 11.02
CA GLU A 80 -6.26 3.38 10.69
C GLU A 80 -6.27 2.06 11.43
N LYS A 81 -6.71 2.05 12.70
CA LYS A 81 -6.94 0.82 13.45
C LYS A 81 -7.96 -0.07 12.75
N ASP A 82 -9.03 0.51 12.20
CA ASP A 82 -10.05 -0.24 11.47
C ASP A 82 -9.45 -0.91 10.21
N ILE A 83 -8.64 -0.17 9.43
CA ILE A 83 -7.95 -0.71 8.25
C ILE A 83 -6.97 -1.82 8.67
N LEU A 84 -6.14 -1.57 9.69
CA LEU A 84 -5.18 -2.54 10.21
C LEU A 84 -5.87 -3.82 10.69
N SER A 85 -6.98 -3.73 11.42
CA SER A 85 -7.76 -4.88 11.88
C SER A 85 -8.24 -5.72 10.71
N LEU A 86 -8.84 -5.08 9.70
CA LEU A 86 -9.31 -5.78 8.50
C LEU A 86 -8.16 -6.48 7.76
N LEU A 87 -6.99 -5.85 7.65
CA LEU A 87 -5.81 -6.47 7.03
C LEU A 87 -5.32 -7.69 7.82
N MET A 88 -5.20 -7.58 9.14
CA MET A 88 -4.75 -8.67 10.00
C MET A 88 -5.74 -9.85 10.02
N GLU A 89 -7.04 -9.58 10.08
CA GLU A 89 -8.10 -10.61 9.97
C GLU A 89 -8.04 -11.37 8.64
N ASN A 90 -7.59 -10.70 7.58
CA ASN A 90 -7.36 -11.30 6.27
C ASN A 90 -5.90 -11.73 6.07
N GLN A 91 -5.14 -11.94 7.15
CA GLN A 91 -3.79 -12.53 7.16
C GLN A 91 -2.75 -11.74 6.35
N PHE A 92 -2.91 -10.42 6.23
CA PHE A 92 -1.87 -9.57 5.67
C PHE A 92 -0.79 -9.26 6.70
N LYS A 93 0.47 -9.32 6.27
CA LYS A 93 1.57 -8.68 6.96
C LYS A 93 1.60 -7.21 6.56
N VAL A 94 1.22 -6.35 7.49
CA VAL A 94 1.32 -4.89 7.31
C VAL A 94 2.76 -4.46 7.54
N LEU A 95 3.37 -3.84 6.53
CA LEU A 95 4.75 -3.36 6.54
C LEU A 95 4.77 -1.90 6.97
N GLU A 96 5.62 -1.60 7.95
CA GLU A 96 5.82 -0.24 8.45
C GLU A 96 7.02 0.40 7.76
N GLN A 97 7.24 1.71 7.97
CA GLN A 97 8.28 2.46 7.27
C GLN A 97 9.66 1.76 7.35
N GLN A 98 10.04 1.29 8.54
CA GLN A 98 11.31 0.58 8.74
C GLN A 98 11.42 -0.74 7.95
N ASP A 99 10.32 -1.44 7.72
CA ASP A 99 10.29 -2.67 6.91
C ASP A 99 10.42 -2.33 5.43
N LEU A 100 9.71 -1.28 5.01
CA LEU A 100 9.66 -0.82 3.62
C LEU A 100 11.00 -0.26 3.15
N GLU A 101 11.75 0.40 4.04
CA GLU A 101 13.06 0.98 3.75
C GLU A 101 14.22 -0.05 3.81
N GLN A 102 13.96 -1.32 4.16
CA GLN A 102 15.03 -2.32 4.21
C GLN A 102 15.61 -2.52 2.80
N PRO A 103 16.95 -2.46 2.65
CA PRO A 103 17.60 -2.74 1.38
C PRO A 103 17.20 -4.14 0.90
N PHE A 104 16.82 -4.23 -0.37
CA PHE A 104 16.43 -5.49 -0.98
C PHE A 104 17.32 -5.74 -2.19
N SER A 105 18.10 -6.83 -2.14
CA SER A 105 19.06 -7.17 -3.18
C SER A 105 18.34 -7.69 -4.44
N LEU A 106 17.71 -6.77 -5.18
CA LEU A 106 17.06 -7.03 -6.46
C LEU A 106 17.60 -6.04 -7.49
N ARG A 107 17.87 -6.53 -8.71
CA ARG A 107 18.27 -5.68 -9.83
C ARG A 107 17.02 -5.30 -10.62
N LEU A 108 16.50 -4.09 -10.41
CA LEU A 108 15.49 -3.50 -11.29
C LEU A 108 16.18 -2.92 -12.52
N SER A 109 15.56 -3.03 -13.69
CA SER A 109 16.15 -2.62 -14.98
C SER A 109 16.53 -1.14 -15.03
N ASN A 110 15.87 -0.30 -14.21
CA ASN A 110 15.95 1.15 -14.24
C ASN A 110 16.42 1.77 -12.90
N THR A 111 16.90 0.95 -11.95
CA THR A 111 17.30 1.42 -10.63
C THR A 111 18.68 0.89 -10.30
N GLU A 112 19.56 1.73 -9.76
CA GLU A 112 20.83 1.26 -9.22
C GLU A 112 20.53 0.19 -8.14
N PRO A 113 21.15 -1.00 -8.18
CA PRO A 113 20.82 -2.11 -7.27
C PRO A 113 20.93 -1.74 -5.79
N GLU A 114 21.67 -0.68 -5.48
CA GLU A 114 21.92 -0.14 -4.14
C GLU A 114 20.77 0.74 -3.62
N LYS A 115 19.82 1.12 -4.48
CA LYS A 115 18.68 2.00 -4.14
C LYS A 115 17.34 1.25 -4.03
N VAL A 116 17.32 -0.05 -4.32
CA VAL A 116 16.11 -0.86 -4.24
C VAL A 116 15.87 -1.29 -2.79
N CYS A 117 14.69 -0.97 -2.26
CA CYS A 117 14.23 -1.46 -0.97
C CYS A 117 12.94 -2.29 -1.10
N VAL A 118 12.46 -2.81 0.02
CA VAL A 118 11.26 -3.66 0.06
C VAL A 118 10.05 -2.94 -0.54
N TYR A 119 9.93 -1.62 -0.40
CA TYR A 119 8.86 -0.86 -1.04
C TYR A 119 8.83 -1.05 -2.56
N GLN A 120 9.97 -0.88 -3.24
CA GLN A 120 10.01 -1.08 -4.69
C GLN A 120 9.77 -2.54 -5.09
N ALA A 121 10.28 -3.48 -4.30
CA ALA A 121 10.09 -4.89 -4.59
C ALA A 121 8.61 -5.33 -4.55
N LEU A 122 7.77 -4.64 -3.76
CA LEU A 122 6.40 -5.08 -3.48
C LEU A 122 5.30 -4.14 -3.99
N PHE A 123 5.58 -2.85 -4.19
CA PHE A 123 4.54 -1.83 -4.38
C PHE A 123 4.77 -0.83 -5.51
N SER A 124 6.01 -0.61 -5.97
CA SER A 124 6.27 0.35 -7.04
C SER A 124 7.51 0.01 -7.86
N ASP A 125 7.48 0.28 -9.15
CA ASP A 125 8.66 0.20 -10.03
C ASP A 125 9.54 1.48 -10.02
N THR A 126 9.16 2.51 -9.27
CA THR A 126 9.87 3.81 -9.19
C THR A 126 10.92 3.85 -8.07
N ASP A 127 12.00 4.59 -8.27
CA ASP A 127 13.10 4.72 -7.30
C ASP A 127 12.84 5.74 -6.18
N VAL A 128 11.60 6.21 -6.04
CA VAL A 128 11.20 7.23 -5.06
C VAL A 128 10.28 6.65 -4.00
N LEU A 129 10.55 6.98 -2.73
CA LEU A 129 9.65 6.66 -1.62
C LEU A 129 8.62 7.78 -1.43
N PRO A 130 7.31 7.49 -1.35
CA PRO A 130 6.26 8.51 -1.25
C PRO A 130 6.41 9.48 -0.07
N TRP A 131 7.04 9.04 1.02
CA TRP A 131 7.28 9.84 2.22
C TRP A 131 8.63 10.57 2.24
N LYS A 132 9.43 10.43 1.17
CA LYS A 132 10.70 11.16 0.98
C LYS A 132 10.68 12.11 -0.24
N ALA A 133 9.53 12.19 -0.92
CA ALA A 133 9.29 13.06 -2.07
C ALA A 133 9.01 14.51 -1.65
#